data_AF-X1MKS5-F1
#
_entry.id   AF-X1MKS5-F1
#
_cell.length_a   1.000
_cell.length_b   1.000
_cell.length_c   1.000
_cell.angle_alpha   90.00
_cell.angle_beta   90.00
_cell.angle_gamma   90.00
#
_symmetry.space_group_name_H-M   'P 1'
#
loop_
_entity.id
_entity.type
_entity.pdbx_description
1 polymer ?
#
loop_
_entity_poly.entity_id
_entity_poly.type
_entity_poly.pdbx_seq_one_letter_code
_entity_poly.pdbx_strand_id
1 'polypeptide(L)'
;VQYKLLLNGVESAHLTTDSGIDLVAYSLQTKEPITIQVKANLKAKPGGGKGKLALDWWLPEDSPADLVALADLSTNRVWLLNMEEISEFAQQHSSGRYHVYMYIDPTVKPSKAKRRIFTYEFEKFLLENRVHIYFE
;
A
#
# COMPACT_ATOMS: atom_id res chain seq x y z
N VAL A 1 -0.17 2.18 10.62
CA VAL A 1 -1.47 1.99 9.93
C VAL A 1 -2.65 2.22 10.87
N GLN A 2 -2.82 1.45 11.95
CA GLN A 2 -3.92 1.65 12.92
C GLN A 2 -4.03 3.10 13.43
N TYR A 3 -2.91 3.74 13.79
CA TYR A 3 -2.90 5.15 14.16
C TYR A 3 -3.50 6.07 13.08
N LYS A 4 -3.18 5.84 11.79
CA LYS A 4 -3.70 6.61 10.67
C LYS A 4 -5.19 6.32 10.42
N LEU A 5 -5.65 5.08 10.64
CA LEU A 5 -7.08 4.73 10.62
C LEU A 5 -7.83 5.50 11.73
N LEU A 6 -7.33 5.47 12.96
CA LEU A 6 -7.91 6.18 14.11
C LEU A 6 -7.99 7.69 13.89
N LEU A 7 -6.97 8.31 13.28
CA LEU A 7 -7.00 9.73 12.92
C LEU A 7 -8.14 10.08 11.94
N ASN A 8 -8.65 9.11 11.19
CA ASN A 8 -9.78 9.26 10.28
C ASN A 8 -11.06 8.60 10.85
N GLY A 9 -11.13 8.39 12.17
CA GLY A 9 -12.33 7.86 12.82
C GLY A 9 -12.60 6.37 12.62
N VAL A 10 -11.65 5.62 12.05
CA VAL A 10 -11.80 4.18 11.79
C VAL A 10 -11.13 3.37 12.89
N GLU A 11 -11.95 2.65 13.66
CA GLU A 11 -11.46 1.66 14.61
C GLU A 11 -10.95 0.41 13.89
N SER A 12 -9.87 -0.18 14.40
CA SER A 12 -9.27 -1.39 13.83
C SER A 12 -8.66 -2.27 14.90
N ALA A 13 -8.74 -3.58 14.70
CA ALA A 13 -8.14 -4.59 15.55
C ALA A 13 -6.99 -5.28 14.82
N HIS A 14 -5.95 -5.68 15.58
CA HIS A 14 -4.89 -6.54 15.06
C HIS A 14 -5.37 -7.99 15.00
N LEU A 15 -5.05 -8.68 13.91
CA LEU A 15 -5.23 -10.12 13.76
C LEU A 15 -3.87 -10.80 13.86
N THR A 16 -3.76 -11.77 14.76
CA THR A 16 -2.52 -12.53 15.00
C THR A 16 -2.44 -13.80 14.14
N THR A 17 -3.10 -13.84 12.98
CA THR A 17 -3.15 -15.03 12.12
C THR A 17 -1.95 -15.09 11.18
N ASP A 18 -1.50 -16.31 10.83
CA ASP A 18 -0.44 -16.51 9.84
C ASP A 18 -0.94 -16.38 8.39
N SER A 19 -2.23 -16.05 8.22
CA SER A 19 -2.93 -15.98 6.93
C SER A 19 -2.54 -14.77 6.08
N GLY A 20 -1.63 -13.90 6.55
CA GLY A 20 -1.24 -12.69 5.81
C GLY A 20 -2.24 -11.54 5.90
N ILE A 21 -3.14 -11.56 6.89
CA ILE A 21 -4.00 -10.44 7.29
C ILE A 21 -3.45 -9.88 8.59
N ASP A 22 -3.15 -8.59 8.64
CA ASP A 22 -2.55 -7.97 9.82
C ASP A 22 -3.58 -7.21 10.67
N LEU A 23 -4.60 -6.63 10.02
CA LEU A 23 -5.63 -5.82 10.67
C LEU A 23 -7.03 -6.15 10.12
N VAL A 24 -8.05 -5.89 10.93
CA VAL A 24 -9.44 -5.76 10.49
C VAL A 24 -9.99 -4.42 10.94
N ALA A 25 -10.76 -3.77 10.07
CA ALA A 25 -11.49 -2.54 10.35
C ALA A 25 -12.94 -2.71 9.90
N TYR A 26 -13.90 -2.14 10.63
CA TYR A 26 -15.31 -2.28 10.29
C TYR A 26 -15.72 -1.24 9.23
N SER A 27 -16.47 -1.67 8.20
CA SER A 27 -17.07 -0.75 7.22
C SER A 27 -18.49 -0.41 7.61
N LEU A 28 -18.80 0.88 7.77
CA LEU A 28 -20.17 1.33 8.01
C LEU A 28 -21.04 1.19 6.75
N GLN A 29 -20.43 1.31 5.57
CA GLN A 29 -21.10 1.22 4.28
C GLN A 29 -21.64 -0.18 4.00
N THR A 30 -20.78 -1.19 4.12
CA THR A 30 -21.16 -2.59 3.83
C THR A 30 -21.67 -3.34 5.05
N LYS A 31 -21.44 -2.79 6.25
CA LYS A 31 -21.72 -3.43 7.55
C LYS A 31 -20.90 -4.70 7.80
N GLU A 32 -19.78 -4.86 7.11
CA GLU A 32 -18.90 -6.02 7.18
C GLU A 32 -17.48 -5.62 7.62
N PRO A 33 -16.70 -6.53 8.23
CA PRO A 33 -15.29 -6.30 8.47
C PRO A 33 -14.51 -6.30 7.15
N ILE A 34 -13.62 -5.33 6.99
CA ILE A 34 -12.62 -5.25 5.92
C ILE A 34 -11.28 -5.69 6.49
N THR A 35 -10.68 -6.68 5.86
CA THR A 35 -9.36 -7.23 6.18
C THR A 35 -8.26 -6.45 5.48
N ILE A 36 -7.15 -6.21 6.17
CA ILE A 36 -6.05 -5.38 5.68
C ILE A 36 -4.71 -6.08 5.91
N GLN A 37 -3.94 -6.27 4.85
CA GLN A 37 -2.53 -6.65 4.91
C GLN A 37 -1.66 -5.40 4.97
N VAL A 38 -0.67 -5.37 5.85
CA VAL A 38 0.25 -4.25 6.05
C VAL A 38 1.64 -4.61 5.51
N LYS A 39 2.16 -3.77 4.61
CA LYS A 39 3.57 -3.83 4.19
C LYS A 39 4.23 -2.49 4.51
N ALA A 40 5.27 -2.50 5.33
CA ALA A 40 5.95 -1.29 5.77
C ALA A 40 7.35 -1.18 5.18
N ASN A 41 7.73 0.03 4.81
CA ASN A 41 9.09 0.40 4.47
C ASN A 41 9.55 1.52 5.41
N LEU A 42 10.73 1.36 6.01
CA LEU A 42 11.24 2.33 6.97
C LEU A 42 11.56 3.67 6.30
N LYS A 43 12.14 3.61 5.10
CA LYS A 43 12.54 4.77 4.29
C LYS A 43 12.85 4.32 2.88
N ALA A 44 12.79 5.24 1.92
CA ALA A 44 13.20 4.97 0.54
C ALA A 44 14.67 4.50 0.46
N LYS A 45 14.94 3.56 -0.44
CA LYS A 45 16.26 2.96 -0.68
C LYS A 45 16.66 3.10 -2.15
N PRO A 46 17.96 3.16 -2.46
CA PRO A 46 18.41 3.19 -3.85
C PRO A 46 18.12 1.86 -4.54
N GLY A 47 17.56 1.92 -5.75
CA GLY A 47 17.37 0.75 -6.62
C GLY A 47 18.70 0.18 -7.13
N GLY A 48 19.39 -0.59 -6.29
CA GLY A 48 20.71 -1.19 -6.55
C GLY A 48 21.86 -0.18 -6.44
N GLY A 49 22.74 -0.36 -5.45
CA GLY A 49 23.99 0.41 -5.27
C GLY A 49 23.83 1.94 -5.27
N LYS A 50 23.83 2.55 -6.47
CA LYS A 50 23.68 4.00 -6.73
C LYS A 50 22.36 4.38 -7.41
N GLY A 51 21.39 3.46 -7.45
CA GLY A 51 20.09 3.68 -8.06
C GLY A 51 19.30 4.79 -7.41
N LYS A 52 18.22 5.20 -8.07
CA LYS A 52 17.31 6.25 -7.59
C LYS A 52 16.53 5.76 -6.37
N LEU A 53 16.21 6.69 -5.46
CA LEU A 53 15.50 6.37 -4.22
C LEU A 53 14.04 6.02 -4.52
N ALA A 54 13.63 4.84 -4.07
CA ALA A 54 12.26 4.37 -4.16
C ALA A 54 11.82 3.74 -2.84
N LEU A 55 10.52 3.83 -2.58
CA LEU A 55 9.83 2.94 -1.66
C LEU A 55 9.46 1.69 -2.44
N ASP A 56 9.65 0.52 -1.85
CA ASP A 56 9.33 -0.76 -2.47
C ASP A 56 8.65 -1.72 -1.49
N TRP A 57 7.76 -2.55 -2.02
CA TRP A 57 7.05 -3.58 -1.27
C TRP A 57 6.84 -4.82 -2.14
N TRP A 58 7.00 -5.99 -1.51
CA TRP A 58 6.68 -7.29 -2.09
C TRP A 58 5.41 -7.85 -1.45
N LEU A 59 4.47 -8.27 -2.28
CA LEU A 59 3.15 -8.74 -1.86
C LEU A 59 2.84 -10.09 -2.51
N PRO A 60 2.24 -11.05 -1.78
CA PRO A 60 1.71 -12.26 -2.39
C PRO A 60 0.56 -11.91 -3.35
N GLU A 61 0.49 -12.58 -4.50
CA GLU A 61 -0.59 -12.39 -5.48
C GLU A 61 -1.95 -12.91 -4.98
N ASP A 62 -1.90 -13.88 -4.07
CA ASP A 62 -3.02 -14.57 -3.43
C ASP A 62 -3.30 -14.06 -2.01
N SER A 63 -2.95 -12.78 -1.73
CA SER A 63 -3.27 -12.15 -0.46
C SER A 63 -4.77 -12.30 -0.15
N PRO A 64 -5.16 -12.88 1.00
CA PRO A 64 -6.56 -13.03 1.36
C PRO A 64 -7.17 -11.76 1.96
N ALA A 65 -6.39 -10.68 2.04
CA ALA A 65 -6.88 -9.39 2.55
C ALA A 65 -7.65 -8.62 1.47
N ASP A 66 -8.75 -7.98 1.86
CA ASP A 66 -9.55 -7.10 1.00
C ASP A 66 -8.71 -5.89 0.53
N LEU A 67 -7.91 -5.35 1.44
CA LEU A 67 -7.04 -4.20 1.20
C LEU A 67 -5.59 -4.45 1.59
N VAL A 68 -4.71 -3.68 0.97
CA VAL A 68 -3.28 -3.60 1.26
C VAL A 68 -2.95 -2.18 1.69
N ALA A 69 -2.33 -2.06 2.86
CA ALA A 69 -1.76 -0.84 3.38
C ALA A 69 -0.24 -0.81 3.16
N LEU A 70 0.21 -0.02 2.19
CA LEU A 70 1.63 0.25 1.94
C LEU A 70 2.05 1.45 2.80
N ALA A 71 2.92 1.23 3.78
CA ALA A 71 3.35 2.26 4.73
C ALA A 71 4.78 2.73 4.47
N ASP A 72 4.97 4.05 4.38
CA ASP A 72 6.27 4.71 4.52
C ASP A 72 6.38 5.29 5.93
N LEU A 73 7.22 4.66 6.75
CA LEU A 73 7.40 5.07 8.15
C LEU A 73 8.21 6.38 8.26
N SER A 74 9.03 6.72 7.28
CA SER A 74 9.86 7.95 7.32
C SER A 74 9.02 9.22 7.17
N THR A 75 7.89 9.14 6.45
CA THR A 75 6.97 10.27 6.24
C THR A 75 5.61 10.05 6.89
N ASN A 76 5.42 8.93 7.59
CA ASN A 76 4.14 8.51 8.18
C ASN A 76 2.97 8.51 7.18
N ARG A 77 3.25 8.13 5.93
CA ARG A 77 2.26 8.00 4.85
C ARG A 77 1.82 6.55 4.70
N VAL A 78 0.54 6.37 4.40
CA VAL A 78 -0.05 5.05 4.15
C VAL A 78 -0.88 5.15 2.89
N TRP A 79 -0.60 4.31 1.90
CA TRP A 79 -1.44 4.12 0.73
C TRP A 79 -2.31 2.88 0.93
N LEU A 80 -3.59 2.98 0.57
CA LEU A 80 -4.60 1.94 0.73
C LEU A 80 -5.14 1.54 -0.65
N LEU A 81 -4.83 0.31 -1.06
CA LEU A 81 -5.15 -0.25 -2.38
C LEU A 81 -5.83 -1.61 -2.24
N ASN A 82 -6.64 -1.99 -3.22
CA ASN A 82 -7.11 -3.37 -3.36
C ASN A 82 -6.13 -4.20 -4.22
N MET A 83 -6.31 -5.52 -4.27
CA MET A 83 -5.41 -6.40 -5.03
C MET A 83 -5.44 -6.19 -6.55
N GLU A 84 -6.56 -5.73 -7.11
CA GLU A 84 -6.66 -5.39 -8.54
C GLU A 84 -5.74 -4.19 -8.87
N GLU A 85 -5.77 -3.16 -8.05
CA GLU A 85 -4.89 -1.98 -8.16
C GLU A 85 -3.42 -2.35 -7.92
N ILE A 86 -3.12 -3.22 -6.96
CA ILE A 86 -1.77 -3.74 -6.75
C ILE A 86 -1.26 -4.44 -8.02
N SER A 87 -2.08 -5.31 -8.61
CA SER A 87 -1.75 -6.00 -9.87
C SER A 87 -1.57 -5.02 -11.04
N GLU A 88 -2.40 -3.98 -11.12
CA GLU A 88 -2.31 -2.96 -12.17
C GLU A 88 -1.00 -2.14 -12.07
N PHE A 89 -0.58 -1.82 -10.85
CA PHE A 89 0.56 -0.95 -10.58
C PHE A 89 1.87 -1.69 -10.34
N ALA A 90 1.84 -3.00 -10.09
CA ALA A 90 3.03 -3.81 -9.93
C ALA A 90 3.93 -3.70 -11.17
N GLN A 91 5.19 -3.33 -10.95
CA GLN A 91 6.14 -3.21 -12.04
C GLN A 91 6.95 -4.49 -12.27
N GLN A 92 6.90 -5.44 -11.33
CA GLN A 92 7.40 -6.80 -11.53
C GLN A 92 6.41 -7.78 -10.91
N HIS A 93 6.33 -8.95 -11.55
CA HIS A 93 5.56 -10.08 -11.09
C HIS A 93 6.42 -11.32 -11.24
N SER A 94 6.77 -11.96 -10.13
CA SER A 94 7.65 -13.13 -10.12
C SER A 94 7.42 -13.98 -8.90
N SER A 95 7.45 -15.30 -9.07
CA SER A 95 7.33 -16.26 -7.96
C SER A 95 6.07 -16.06 -7.10
N GLY A 96 4.92 -15.79 -7.75
CA GLY A 96 3.64 -15.58 -7.08
C GLY A 96 3.56 -14.28 -6.27
N ARG A 97 4.41 -13.29 -6.58
CA ARG A 97 4.46 -12.02 -5.85
C ARG A 97 4.48 -10.82 -6.77
N TYR A 98 3.75 -9.80 -6.38
CA TYR A 98 3.81 -8.46 -6.95
C TYR A 98 4.90 -7.64 -6.27
N HIS A 99 5.68 -6.93 -7.09
CA HIS A 99 6.61 -5.92 -6.64
C HIS A 99 6.09 -4.55 -7.06
N VAL A 100 5.71 -3.76 -6.07
CA VAL A 100 5.29 -2.38 -6.24
C VAL A 100 6.41 -1.49 -5.72
N TYR A 101 6.86 -0.54 -6.54
CA TYR A 101 7.74 0.53 -6.08
C TYR A 101 7.26 1.91 -6.52
N MET A 102 7.63 2.91 -5.74
CA MET A 102 7.34 4.32 -5.97
C MET A 102 8.61 5.15 -5.79
N TYR A 103 9.04 5.84 -6.83
CA TYR A 103 10.14 6.80 -6.76
C TYR A 103 9.70 8.03 -5.97
N ILE A 104 10.58 8.47 -5.06
CA ILE A 104 10.42 9.71 -4.31
C ILE A 104 11.11 10.91 -4.99
N ASP A 105 12.07 10.62 -5.88
CA ASP A 105 12.83 11.62 -6.62
C ASP A 105 12.07 11.98 -7.91
N PRO A 106 11.55 13.22 -8.05
CA PRO A 106 10.77 13.63 -9.23
C PRO A 106 11.65 13.79 -10.48
N THR A 107 12.98 13.74 -10.35
CA THR A 107 13.92 13.87 -11.47
C THR A 107 14.14 12.56 -12.23
N VAL A 108 13.58 11.44 -11.74
CA VAL A 108 13.64 10.16 -12.45
C VAL A 108 12.90 10.31 -13.78
N LYS A 109 13.49 9.84 -14.88
CA LYS A 109 12.80 9.78 -16.17
C LYS A 109 12.04 8.46 -16.23
N PRO A 110 10.70 8.46 -16.33
CA PRO A 110 9.97 7.21 -16.53
C PRO A 110 10.44 6.54 -17.82
N SER A 111 10.66 5.23 -17.77
CA SER A 111 10.78 4.46 -19.00
C SER A 111 9.44 4.56 -19.75
N LYS A 112 9.48 4.72 -21.08
CA LYS A 112 8.29 4.89 -21.94
C LYS A 112 7.22 3.80 -21.78
N ALA A 113 7.54 2.69 -21.12
CA ALA A 113 6.68 1.52 -20.94
C ALA A 113 5.99 1.40 -19.56
N LYS A 114 6.21 2.32 -18.60
CA LYS A 114 5.73 2.11 -17.22
C LYS A 114 4.57 3.04 -16.82
N ARG A 115 3.50 2.41 -16.31
CA ARG A 115 2.41 3.00 -15.51
C ARG A 115 2.96 3.62 -14.23
N ARG A 116 2.18 4.53 -13.61
CA ARG A 116 2.45 5.26 -12.35
C ARG A 116 3.62 4.70 -11.54
N ILE A 117 4.71 5.46 -11.44
CA ILE A 117 5.94 5.06 -10.73
C ILE A 117 6.37 6.07 -9.67
N PHE A 118 5.73 7.23 -9.53
CA PHE A 118 6.11 8.25 -8.57
C PHE A 118 5.11 8.35 -7.44
N THR A 119 5.58 8.65 -6.23
CA THR A 119 4.69 8.76 -5.05
C THR A 119 3.54 9.75 -5.24
N TYR A 120 3.75 10.85 -5.97
CA TYR A 120 2.69 11.86 -6.22
C TYR A 120 1.54 11.29 -7.07
N GLU A 121 1.80 10.31 -7.93
CA GLU A 121 0.77 9.66 -8.76
C GLU A 121 -0.13 8.74 -7.93
N PHE A 122 0.30 8.42 -6.71
CA PHE A 122 -0.44 7.61 -5.76
C PHE A 122 -1.14 8.43 -4.69
N GLU A 123 -1.11 9.77 -4.72
CA GLU A 123 -1.74 10.62 -3.70
C GLU A 123 -3.23 10.32 -3.52
N LYS A 124 -3.96 10.01 -4.59
CA LYS A 124 -5.37 9.61 -4.52
C LYS A 124 -5.61 8.32 -3.72
N PHE A 125 -4.59 7.49 -3.54
CA PHE A 125 -4.65 6.24 -2.76
C PHE A 125 -4.17 6.43 -1.33
N LEU A 126 -3.76 7.63 -0.91
CA LEU A 126 -3.46 7.88 0.49
C LEU A 126 -4.67 7.53 1.34
N LEU A 127 -4.43 6.94 2.51
CA LEU A 127 -5.46 6.46 3.43
C LEU A 127 -6.49 7.55 3.72
N GLU A 128 -6.07 8.76 4.05
CA GLU A 128 -6.95 9.92 4.29
C GLU A 128 -7.87 10.25 3.10
N ASN A 129 -7.45 9.95 1.88
CA ASN A 129 -8.24 10.19 0.66
C ASN A 129 -9.13 9.00 0.29
N ARG A 130 -9.02 7.87 1.00
CA ARG A 130 -9.67 6.60 0.67
C ARG A 130 -10.59 6.08 1.76
N VAL A 131 -10.49 6.62 2.98
CA VAL A 131 -11.31 6.16 4.12
C VAL A 131 -12.80 6.16 3.77
N HIS A 132 -13.30 7.25 3.19
CA HIS A 132 -14.71 7.39 2.79
C HIS A 132 -15.18 6.41 1.70
N ILE A 133 -14.27 5.74 1.00
CA ILE A 133 -14.62 4.75 -0.03
C ILE A 133 -14.85 3.38 0.60
N TYR A 134 -14.22 3.10 1.74
CA TYR A 134 -14.19 1.77 2.33
C TYR A 134 -14.88 1.68 3.69
N PHE A 135 -14.87 2.75 4.49
CA PHE A 135 -15.25 2.69 5.90
C PHE A 135 -16.44 3.57 6.29
N GLU A 136 -16.80 4.56 5.46
CA GLU A 136 -17.95 5.45 5.66
C GLU A 136 -19.07 5.12 4.68
#